data_AF-A0A7L4I6S0-F1
#
_entry.id   AF-A0A7L4I6S0-F1
#
_cell.length_a   1.000
_cell.length_b   1.000
_cell.length_c   1.000
_cell.angle_alpha   90.00
_cell.angle_beta   90.00
_cell.angle_gamma   90.00
#
_symmetry.space_group_name_H-M   'P 1'
#
loop_
_entity.id
_entity.type
_entity.pdbx_description
1 polymer ?
#
loop_
_entity_poly.entity_id
_entity_poly.type
_entity_poly.pdbx_seq_one_letter_code
_entity_poly.pdbx_strand_id
1 'polypeptide(L)'
;QLDLLWTRKQNVMYNLFDWPTQKHSKLIILAIANTMDLPERIMMNRVASRLVCPSNFVGFWFGFGVGFFWGGRVLILAKLFSQLATNCHVYFQVAALSGDARRCLDICRRATEICEFASQKRTPEIVRMVHVTEAIDEMFSSPYINAIRNASLHEQIFLKAILAEFRRAGVEEATVQQVYHQHVALCRIEGMQSPTISEIMGICSRLGACRLLLVESSNKYLHMRVRLNISQDDVMYALKDE
;
A
#
# COMPACT_ATOMS: atom_id res chain seq x y z
N GLN A 1 -0.33 -17.71 13.05
CA GLN A 1 0.52 -17.50 11.86
C GLN A 1 1.86 -18.13 12.14
N LEU A 2 2.24 -19.16 11.38
CA LEU A 2 3.49 -19.88 11.60
C LEU A 2 4.71 -18.96 11.44
N ASP A 3 4.60 -17.96 10.55
CA ASP A 3 5.65 -16.98 10.23
C ASP A 3 6.17 -16.23 11.46
N LEU A 4 5.32 -15.98 12.46
CA LEU A 4 5.67 -15.24 13.68
C LEU A 4 6.46 -16.07 14.70
N LEU A 5 6.39 -17.40 14.61
CA LEU A 5 7.13 -18.32 15.48
C LEU A 5 8.56 -18.57 14.95
N TRP A 6 8.92 -17.91 13.85
CA TRP A 6 10.24 -18.00 13.27
C TRP A 6 11.28 -17.29 14.14
N THR A 7 12.28 -18.05 14.55
CA THR A 7 13.44 -17.54 15.29
C THR A 7 14.71 -18.13 14.67
N ARG A 8 15.85 -17.44 14.80
CA ARG A 8 17.14 -17.93 14.26
C ARG A 8 17.52 -19.33 14.74
N LYS A 9 17.10 -19.71 15.96
CA LYS A 9 17.38 -21.02 16.56
C LYS A 9 16.38 -22.11 16.16
N GLN A 10 15.19 -21.76 15.68
CA GLN A 10 14.15 -22.68 15.17
C GLN A 10 13.66 -23.80 16.13
N ASN A 11 14.09 -23.83 17.39
CA ASN A 11 13.75 -24.88 18.36
C ASN A 11 12.24 -25.06 18.57
N VAL A 12 11.47 -23.96 18.58
CA VAL A 12 10.02 -24.00 18.81
C VAL A 12 9.30 -24.69 17.67
N MET A 13 9.70 -24.38 16.42
CA MET A 13 9.16 -25.01 15.22
C MET A 13 9.50 -26.51 15.19
N TYR A 14 10.74 -26.87 15.53
CA TYR A 14 11.16 -28.26 15.62
C TYR A 14 10.32 -29.06 16.61
N ASN A 15 10.16 -28.56 17.84
CA ASN A 15 9.38 -29.23 18.88
C ASN A 15 7.91 -29.38 18.47
N LEU A 16 7.33 -28.35 17.86
CA LEU A 16 5.94 -28.36 17.40
C LEU A 16 5.73 -29.47 16.37
N PHE A 17 6.62 -29.63 15.39
CA PHE A 17 6.52 -30.69 14.38
C PHE A 17 6.97 -32.08 14.86
N ASP A 18 7.73 -32.18 15.96
CA ASP A 18 8.16 -33.46 16.53
C ASP A 18 7.07 -34.11 17.39
N TRP A 19 6.30 -33.33 18.14
CA TRP A 19 5.22 -33.82 19.01
C TRP A 19 4.17 -34.75 18.35
N PRO A 20 3.70 -34.53 17.11
CA PRO A 20 2.77 -35.45 16.45
C PRO A 20 3.43 -36.77 16.00
N THR A 21 4.76 -36.85 15.92
CA THR A 21 5.47 -38.06 15.47
C THR A 21 5.73 -39.09 16.57
N GLN A 22 5.43 -38.75 17.83
CA GLN A 22 5.64 -39.63 18.98
C GLN A 22 4.55 -40.70 19.10
N LYS A 23 4.93 -41.96 19.36
CA LYS A 23 4.04 -43.15 19.30
C LYS A 23 2.80 -43.12 20.19
N HIS A 24 2.78 -42.30 21.25
CA HIS A 24 1.64 -42.15 22.17
C HIS A 24 0.92 -40.79 22.03
N SER A 25 1.31 -39.98 21.04
CA SER A 25 0.74 -38.64 20.85
C SER A 25 -0.56 -38.71 20.05
N LYS A 26 -1.62 -38.11 20.58
CA LYS A 26 -2.91 -37.89 19.89
C LYS A 26 -3.06 -36.41 19.54
N LEU A 27 -2.03 -35.84 18.90
CA LEU A 27 -1.97 -34.41 18.57
C LEU A 27 -2.08 -34.21 17.05
N ILE A 28 -3.01 -33.36 16.62
CA ILE A 28 -3.14 -32.89 15.24
C ILE A 28 -2.75 -31.42 15.21
N ILE A 29 -1.81 -31.07 14.33
CA ILE A 29 -1.32 -29.69 14.20
C ILE A 29 -1.74 -29.14 12.85
N LEU A 30 -2.53 -28.07 12.88
CA LEU A 30 -2.91 -27.29 11.72
C LEU A 30 -2.07 -26.00 11.71
N ALA A 31 -1.08 -25.97 10.83
CA ALA A 31 -0.20 -24.82 10.62
C ALA A 31 -0.70 -23.98 9.44
N ILE A 32 -0.95 -22.69 9.67
CA ILE A 32 -1.33 -21.72 8.63
C ILE A 32 -0.19 -20.69 8.48
N ALA A 33 0.34 -20.58 7.26
CA ALA A 33 1.44 -19.71 6.87
C ALA A 33 1.06 -18.86 5.64
N ASN A 34 1.67 -17.68 5.50
CA ASN A 34 1.41 -16.80 4.35
C ASN A 34 2.24 -17.21 3.12
N THR A 35 3.32 -17.95 3.29
CA THR A 35 4.22 -18.35 2.21
C THR A 35 4.28 -19.88 2.08
N MET A 36 4.33 -20.35 0.84
CA MET A 36 4.36 -21.79 0.51
C MET A 36 5.74 -22.39 0.79
N ASP A 37 6.79 -21.61 0.58
CA ASP A 37 8.18 -22.07 0.69
C ASP A 37 8.68 -22.10 2.14
N LEU A 38 7.80 -21.80 3.10
CA LEU A 38 8.14 -21.77 4.51
C LEU A 38 8.75 -23.10 4.99
N PRO A 39 8.23 -24.29 4.63
CA PRO A 39 8.83 -25.55 5.04
C PRO A 39 10.19 -25.78 4.37
N GLU A 40 10.33 -25.43 3.09
CA GLU A 40 11.55 -25.69 2.30
C GLU A 40 12.70 -24.72 2.62
N ARG A 41 12.41 -23.44 2.92
CA ARG A 41 13.41 -22.43 3.32
C ARG A 41 13.84 -22.55 4.78
N ILE A 42 12.96 -23.01 5.66
CA ILE A 42 13.16 -22.88 7.12
C ILE A 42 13.53 -24.20 7.76
N MET A 43 13.13 -25.33 7.21
CA MET A 43 13.49 -26.61 7.81
C MET A 43 14.89 -27.03 7.38
N MET A 44 15.77 -27.29 8.35
CA MET A 44 16.92 -28.16 8.10
C MET A 44 16.41 -29.43 7.40
N ASN A 45 17.10 -29.90 6.36
CA ASN A 45 16.74 -31.09 5.56
C ASN A 45 16.37 -32.36 6.39
N ARG A 46 16.69 -32.39 7.69
CA ARG A 46 16.29 -33.44 8.65
C ARG A 46 14.80 -33.43 9.05
N VAL A 47 14.10 -32.29 9.01
CA VAL A 47 12.70 -32.17 9.47
C VAL A 47 11.71 -32.26 8.30
N ALA A 48 12.14 -31.85 7.10
CA ALA A 48 11.36 -31.98 5.87
C ALA A 48 10.98 -33.45 5.58
N SER A 49 11.85 -34.41 5.93
CA SER A 49 11.57 -35.85 5.78
C SER A 49 10.51 -36.39 6.75
N ARG A 50 10.22 -35.68 7.87
CA ARG A 50 9.19 -36.08 8.85
C ARG A 50 7.83 -35.46 8.57
N LEU A 51 7.82 -34.40 7.76
CA LEU A 51 6.61 -33.93 7.10
C LEU A 51 6.29 -34.89 5.94
N VAL A 52 5.66 -36.01 6.26
CA VAL A 52 4.98 -36.82 5.25
C VAL A 52 3.80 -35.97 4.77
N CYS A 53 4.03 -35.24 3.68
CA CYS A 53 3.07 -34.33 3.07
C CYS A 53 1.75 -35.05 2.79
N PRO A 54 0.63 -34.44 3.16
CA PRO A 54 -0.15 -33.83 2.10
C PRO A 54 -0.24 -32.34 2.39
N SER A 55 0.56 -31.57 1.69
CA SER A 55 0.22 -30.21 1.31
C SER A 55 -1.06 -30.34 0.49
N ASN A 56 -2.20 -30.43 1.17
CA ASN A 56 -3.49 -30.16 0.56
C ASN A 56 -3.43 -28.70 0.17
N PHE A 57 -2.92 -28.49 -1.04
CA PHE A 57 -2.92 -27.24 -1.73
C PHE A 57 -4.38 -26.91 -1.99
N VAL A 58 -4.99 -26.17 -1.07
CA VAL A 58 -6.03 -25.23 -1.46
C VAL A 58 -5.29 -24.02 -2.00
N GLY A 59 -4.63 -24.22 -3.14
CA GLY A 59 -4.40 -23.10 -4.03
C GLY A 59 -5.78 -22.55 -4.30
N PHE A 60 -6.04 -21.35 -3.80
CA PHE A 60 -7.19 -20.60 -4.22
C PHE A 60 -6.94 -20.22 -5.68
N TRP A 61 -7.05 -21.19 -6.58
CA TRP A 61 -7.00 -20.99 -8.01
C TRP A 61 -8.23 -20.18 -8.33
N PHE A 62 -7.97 -18.89 -8.52
CA PHE A 62 -8.96 -17.84 -8.66
C PHE A 62 -9.57 -17.93 -10.06
N GLY A 63 -10.39 -18.96 -10.27
CA GLY A 63 -11.21 -19.13 -11.47
C GLY A 63 -12.67 -19.43 -11.12
N PHE A 64 -12.93 -20.22 -10.07
CA PHE A 64 -14.29 -20.70 -9.77
C PHE A 64 -14.67 -20.74 -8.27
N GLY A 65 -13.72 -20.65 -7.34
CA GLY A 65 -13.99 -20.89 -5.90
C GLY A 65 -14.58 -19.71 -5.11
N VAL A 66 -14.37 -18.47 -5.55
CA VAL A 66 -14.91 -17.28 -4.86
C VAL A 66 -16.43 -17.18 -4.98
N GLY A 67 -17.04 -17.72 -6.04
CA GLY A 67 -18.50 -17.70 -6.19
C GLY A 67 -19.22 -18.42 -5.06
N PHE A 68 -18.59 -19.46 -4.48
CA PHE A 68 -19.23 -20.33 -3.51
C PHE A 68 -19.09 -19.83 -2.06
N PHE A 69 -17.94 -19.27 -1.67
CA PHE A 69 -17.75 -18.74 -0.32
C PHE A 69 -18.55 -17.45 -0.07
N TRP A 70 -18.84 -16.70 -1.14
CA TRP A 70 -19.67 -15.52 -1.09
C TRP A 70 -21.12 -15.87 -0.74
N GLY A 71 -21.65 -17.01 -1.17
CA GLY A 71 -23.03 -17.44 -0.90
C GLY A 71 -23.42 -17.44 0.59
N GLY A 72 -22.51 -17.73 1.52
CA GLY A 72 -22.83 -17.87 2.96
C GLY A 72 -23.03 -16.55 3.72
N ARG A 73 -22.28 -15.49 3.38
CA ARG A 73 -22.44 -14.15 4.00
C ARG A 73 -23.17 -13.17 3.08
N VAL A 74 -23.13 -13.41 1.77
CA VAL A 74 -23.89 -12.65 0.79
C VAL A 74 -25.36 -13.03 0.83
N LEU A 75 -25.81 -14.18 1.35
CA LEU A 75 -27.27 -14.45 1.41
C LEU A 75 -28.05 -13.38 2.23
N ILE A 76 -27.42 -12.77 3.23
CA ILE A 76 -28.03 -11.70 4.04
C ILE A 76 -27.98 -10.35 3.30
N LEU A 77 -26.90 -10.08 2.55
CA LEU A 77 -26.76 -8.88 1.71
C LEU A 77 -27.41 -9.00 0.32
N ALA A 78 -27.67 -10.21 -0.17
CA ALA A 78 -28.21 -10.55 -1.50
C ALA A 78 -29.69 -10.15 -1.60
N LYS A 79 -30.39 -10.10 -0.47
CA LYS A 79 -31.75 -9.52 -0.42
C LYS A 79 -31.76 -8.01 -0.67
N LEU A 80 -30.65 -7.30 -0.40
CA LEU A 80 -30.45 -5.90 -0.80
C LEU A 80 -29.84 -5.79 -2.21
N PHE A 81 -29.07 -6.78 -2.63
CA PHE A 81 -28.39 -6.84 -3.94
C PHE A 81 -29.16 -7.67 -4.99
N SER A 82 -30.47 -7.45 -5.09
CA SER A 82 -31.29 -8.03 -6.17
C SER A 82 -30.92 -7.39 -7.51
N GLN A 83 -30.39 -8.20 -8.42
CA GLN A 83 -30.00 -7.92 -9.81
C GLN A 83 -28.62 -7.29 -10.02
N LEU A 84 -27.57 -8.11 -9.88
CA LEU A 84 -26.23 -7.75 -10.26
C LEU A 84 -25.54 -8.88 -11.03
N ALA A 85 -25.99 -9.12 -12.25
CA ALA A 85 -25.17 -9.77 -13.26
C ALA A 85 -24.01 -8.84 -13.73
N THR A 86 -24.10 -7.53 -13.45
CA THR A 86 -23.11 -6.51 -13.82
C THR A 86 -21.99 -6.30 -12.79
N ASN A 87 -22.20 -6.61 -11.50
CA ASN A 87 -21.13 -6.46 -10.48
C ASN A 87 -20.13 -7.61 -10.46
N CYS A 88 -20.31 -8.67 -11.27
CA CYS A 88 -19.28 -9.68 -11.47
C CYS A 88 -17.96 -9.07 -11.99
N HIS A 89 -18.02 -8.03 -12.83
CA HIS A 89 -16.81 -7.39 -13.38
C HIS A 89 -15.96 -6.70 -12.30
N VAL A 90 -16.62 -6.07 -11.32
CA VAL A 90 -15.99 -5.46 -10.12
C VAL A 90 -15.22 -6.50 -9.33
N TYR A 91 -15.82 -7.67 -9.11
CA TYR A 91 -15.16 -8.77 -8.39
C TYR A 91 -13.91 -9.26 -9.13
N PHE A 92 -13.96 -9.39 -10.46
CA PHE A 92 -12.81 -9.83 -11.25
C PHE A 92 -11.67 -8.81 -11.27
N GLN A 93 -11.96 -7.52 -11.40
CA GLN A 93 -10.93 -6.48 -11.43
C GLN A 93 -10.24 -6.30 -10.07
N VAL A 94 -11.01 -6.29 -8.98
CA VAL A 94 -10.47 -6.20 -7.61
C VAL A 94 -9.71 -7.48 -7.21
N ALA A 95 -10.23 -8.65 -7.60
CA ALA A 95 -9.54 -9.91 -7.37
C ALA A 95 -8.23 -10.03 -8.15
N ALA A 96 -8.20 -9.56 -9.40
CA ALA A 96 -7.00 -9.54 -10.22
C ALA A 96 -5.91 -8.62 -9.62
N LEU A 97 -6.31 -7.53 -8.95
CA LEU A 97 -5.38 -6.56 -8.34
C LEU A 97 -4.86 -6.97 -6.97
N SER A 98 -5.69 -7.58 -6.12
CA SER A 98 -5.32 -7.84 -4.71
C SER A 98 -5.19 -9.31 -4.34
N GLY A 99 -5.88 -10.25 -5.01
CA GLY A 99 -5.94 -11.66 -4.61
C GLY A 99 -6.55 -11.93 -3.22
N ASP A 100 -6.84 -10.90 -2.43
CA ASP A 100 -7.30 -10.98 -1.04
C ASP A 100 -8.81 -10.73 -0.92
N ALA A 101 -9.55 -11.74 -0.47
CA ALA A 101 -11.00 -11.64 -0.25
C ALA A 101 -11.39 -10.58 0.81
N ARG A 102 -10.49 -10.27 1.75
CA ARG A 102 -10.73 -9.24 2.78
C ARG A 102 -10.81 -7.85 2.16
N ARG A 103 -9.84 -7.51 1.29
CA ARG A 103 -9.82 -6.24 0.58
C ARG A 103 -11.06 -6.06 -0.30
N CYS A 104 -11.52 -7.13 -0.96
CA CYS A 104 -12.76 -7.08 -1.74
C CYS A 104 -13.97 -6.70 -0.88
N LEU A 105 -14.10 -7.29 0.32
CA LEU A 105 -15.21 -6.99 1.23
C LEU A 105 -15.13 -5.55 1.76
N ASP A 106 -13.92 -5.05 2.04
CA ASP A 106 -13.72 -3.68 2.50
C ASP A 106 -14.12 -2.65 1.42
N ILE A 107 -13.81 -2.93 0.14
CA ILE A 107 -14.25 -2.08 -0.98
C ILE A 107 -15.77 -2.12 -1.14
N CYS A 108 -16.39 -3.29 -1.05
CA CYS A 108 -17.85 -3.40 -1.11
C CYS A 108 -18.53 -2.64 0.04
N ARG A 109 -17.96 -2.72 1.25
CA ARG A 109 -18.43 -1.96 2.41
C ARG A 109 -18.29 -0.46 2.17
N ARG A 110 -17.15 0.00 1.65
CA ARG A 110 -16.93 1.43 1.37
C ARG A 110 -17.90 1.95 0.31
N ALA A 111 -18.14 1.19 -0.76
CA ALA A 111 -19.11 1.54 -1.79
C ALA A 111 -20.55 1.62 -1.25
N THR A 112 -20.92 0.77 -0.27
CA THR A 112 -22.22 0.89 0.40
C THR A 112 -22.31 2.14 1.27
N GLU A 113 -21.24 2.50 1.98
CA GLU A 113 -21.21 3.74 2.79
C GLU A 113 -21.37 4.98 1.89
N ILE A 114 -20.65 5.07 0.77
CA ILE A 114 -20.76 6.16 -0.20
C ILE A 114 -22.20 6.29 -0.74
N CYS A 115 -22.81 5.15 -1.09
CA CYS A 115 -24.20 5.11 -1.55
C CYS A 115 -25.18 5.61 -0.48
N GLU A 116 -24.95 5.25 0.78
CA GLU A 116 -25.77 5.70 1.92
C GLU A 116 -25.62 7.21 2.14
N PHE A 117 -24.41 7.76 2.07
CA PHE A 117 -24.17 9.20 2.22
C PHE A 117 -24.77 10.02 1.07
N ALA A 118 -24.73 9.51 -0.16
CA ALA A 118 -25.33 10.16 -1.33
C ALA A 118 -26.86 10.19 -1.26
N SER A 119 -27.47 9.11 -0.75
CA SER A 119 -28.91 9.02 -0.53
C SER A 119 -29.28 9.61 0.84
N GLN A 120 -29.24 10.94 0.98
CA GLN A 120 -29.72 11.66 2.18
C GLN A 120 -31.18 11.34 2.58
N LYS A 121 -31.92 10.59 1.74
CA LYS A 121 -33.27 10.07 2.01
C LYS A 121 -33.16 8.59 2.41
N ARG A 122 -33.91 8.18 3.44
CA ARG A 122 -34.05 6.79 3.95
C ARG A 122 -34.71 5.81 2.96
N THR A 123 -34.39 5.91 1.67
CA THR A 123 -34.79 4.96 0.66
C THR A 123 -33.61 4.03 0.38
N PRO A 124 -33.79 2.70 0.39
CA PRO A 124 -32.72 1.77 0.07
C PRO A 124 -32.35 1.94 -1.40
N GLU A 125 -31.30 2.71 -1.67
CA GLU A 125 -30.78 2.92 -3.02
C GLU A 125 -29.75 1.83 -3.37
N ILE A 126 -29.79 1.38 -4.62
CA ILE A 126 -28.95 0.31 -5.12
C ILE A 126 -27.55 0.86 -5.40
N VAL A 127 -26.51 0.15 -4.94
CA VAL A 127 -25.11 0.52 -5.23
C VAL A 127 -24.85 0.40 -6.74
N ARG A 128 -24.48 1.52 -7.36
CA ARG A 128 -24.11 1.59 -8.79
C ARG A 128 -22.59 1.53 -8.96
N MET A 129 -22.16 1.31 -10.21
CA MET A 129 -20.74 1.25 -10.56
C MET A 129 -19.97 2.52 -10.16
N VAL A 130 -20.62 3.69 -10.19
CA VAL A 130 -20.02 4.97 -9.81
C VAL A 130 -19.54 4.96 -8.35
N HIS A 131 -20.32 4.40 -7.43
CA HIS A 131 -19.94 4.30 -6.02
C HIS A 131 -18.78 3.33 -5.79
N VAL A 132 -18.67 2.31 -6.65
CA VAL A 132 -17.57 1.34 -6.61
C VAL A 132 -16.29 1.96 -7.14
N THR A 133 -16.35 2.68 -8.26
CA THR A 133 -15.18 3.37 -8.81
C THR A 133 -14.68 4.44 -7.83
N GLU A 134 -15.59 5.19 -7.21
CA GLU A 134 -15.25 6.17 -6.18
C GLU A 134 -14.62 5.52 -4.94
N ALA A 135 -15.15 4.37 -4.48
CA ALA A 135 -14.53 3.61 -3.39
C ALA A 135 -13.12 3.10 -3.75
N ILE A 136 -12.92 2.66 -5.00
CA ILE A 136 -11.61 2.21 -5.48
C ILE A 136 -10.65 3.41 -5.51
N ASP A 137 -11.07 4.55 -6.04
CA ASP A 137 -10.24 5.75 -6.10
C ASP A 137 -9.90 6.26 -4.69
N GLU A 138 -10.84 6.24 -3.74
CA GLU A 138 -10.56 6.61 -2.35
C GLU A 138 -9.57 5.64 -1.67
N MET A 139 -9.71 4.33 -1.90
CA MET A 139 -8.89 3.31 -1.23
C MET A 139 -7.52 3.10 -1.88
N PHE A 140 -7.39 3.33 -3.19
CA PHE A 140 -6.18 3.04 -3.96
C PHE A 140 -5.52 4.28 -4.56
N SER A 141 -6.09 5.48 -4.42
CA SER A 141 -5.37 6.70 -4.78
C SER A 141 -4.08 6.81 -3.97
N SER A 142 -2.98 7.12 -4.66
CA SER A 142 -1.71 7.30 -4.00
C SER A 142 -1.79 8.53 -3.08
N PRO A 143 -1.64 8.36 -1.74
CA PRO A 143 -1.74 9.47 -0.81
C PRO A 143 -0.64 10.51 -1.06
N TYR A 144 0.47 10.09 -1.66
CA TYR A 144 1.58 10.96 -2.03
C TYR A 144 1.20 11.95 -3.13
N ILE A 145 0.46 11.52 -4.17
CA ILE A 145 0.03 12.39 -5.27
C ILE A 145 -0.96 13.44 -4.73
N ASN A 146 -1.92 13.02 -3.90
CA ASN A 146 -2.87 13.94 -3.28
C ASN A 146 -2.19 14.93 -2.32
N ALA A 147 -1.16 14.49 -1.59
CA ALA A 147 -0.39 15.38 -0.72
C ALA A 147 0.38 16.45 -1.51
N ILE A 148 0.94 16.09 -2.67
CA ILE A 148 1.65 17.04 -3.54
C ILE A 148 0.68 18.03 -4.19
N ARG A 149 -0.48 17.57 -4.67
CA ARG A 149 -1.52 18.43 -5.26
C ARG A 149 -2.06 19.46 -4.26
N ASN A 150 -2.21 19.08 -3.00
CA ASN A 150 -2.69 19.95 -1.92
C ASN A 150 -1.56 20.73 -1.21
N ALA A 151 -0.31 20.60 -1.65
CA ALA A 151 0.82 21.30 -1.05
C ALA A 151 0.81 22.81 -1.41
N SER A 152 1.48 23.63 -0.60
CA SER A 152 1.62 25.05 -0.90
C SER A 152 2.43 25.29 -2.18
N LEU A 153 2.22 26.42 -2.84
CA LEU A 153 2.95 26.77 -4.07
C LEU A 153 4.48 26.73 -3.87
N HIS A 154 4.97 27.20 -2.72
CA HIS A 154 6.40 27.12 -2.39
C HIS A 154 6.89 25.68 -2.19
N GLU A 155 6.09 24.80 -1.62
CA GLU A 155 6.42 23.36 -1.51
C GLU A 155 6.45 22.69 -2.88
N GLN A 156 5.52 23.02 -3.77
CA GLN A 156 5.50 22.53 -5.15
C GLN A 156 6.71 23.02 -5.94
N ILE A 157 7.06 24.31 -5.86
CA ILE A 157 8.27 24.86 -6.50
C ILE A 157 9.53 24.21 -5.92
N PHE A 158 9.54 23.92 -4.61
CA PHE A 158 10.65 23.20 -3.98
C PHE A 158 10.82 21.77 -4.52
N LEU A 159 9.73 21.04 -4.75
CA LEU A 159 9.78 19.74 -5.43
C LEU A 159 10.24 19.87 -6.89
N LYS A 160 9.77 20.89 -7.64
CA LYS A 160 10.27 21.19 -8.99
C LYS A 160 11.78 21.50 -8.99
N ALA A 161 12.27 22.22 -7.97
CA ALA A 161 13.68 22.56 -7.80
C ALA A 161 14.55 21.32 -7.54
N ILE A 162 14.08 20.38 -6.72
CA ILE A 162 14.77 19.11 -6.49
C ILE A 162 14.88 18.32 -7.79
N LEU A 163 13.79 18.22 -8.56
CA LEU A 163 13.79 17.53 -9.85
C LEU A 163 14.74 18.18 -10.87
N ALA A 164 14.77 19.52 -10.92
CA ALA A 164 15.72 20.25 -11.75
C ALA A 164 17.17 19.96 -11.35
N GLU A 165 17.46 19.90 -10.05
CA GLU A 165 18.79 19.59 -9.54
C GLU A 165 19.20 18.14 -9.81
N PHE A 166 18.28 17.17 -9.70
CA PHE A 166 18.54 15.77 -10.04
C PHE A 166 18.84 15.60 -11.53
N ARG A 167 18.12 16.32 -12.41
CA ARG A 167 18.42 16.35 -13.85
C ARG A 167 19.78 16.97 -14.16
N ARG A 168 20.16 18.01 -13.42
CA ARG A 168 21.44 18.72 -13.62
C ARG A 168 22.64 17.92 -13.12
N ALA A 169 22.52 17.34 -11.93
CA ALA A 169 23.60 16.64 -11.26
C ALA A 169 23.68 15.15 -11.64
N GLY A 170 22.60 14.57 -12.17
CA GLY A 170 22.51 13.15 -12.55
C GLY A 170 22.54 12.19 -11.36
N VAL A 171 22.29 12.69 -10.14
CA VAL A 171 22.31 11.94 -8.88
C VAL A 171 20.97 12.06 -8.18
N GLU A 172 20.59 11.01 -7.44
CA GLU A 172 19.34 10.95 -6.65
C GLU A 172 19.46 11.59 -5.26
N GLU A 173 20.60 12.23 -4.97
CA GLU A 173 20.83 13.01 -3.75
C GLU A 173 21.20 14.45 -4.11
N ALA A 174 20.62 15.42 -3.40
CA ALA A 174 21.03 16.82 -3.51
C ALA A 174 21.22 17.43 -2.13
N THR A 175 22.10 18.43 -2.04
CA THR A 175 22.21 19.24 -0.83
C THR A 175 21.15 20.35 -0.81
N VAL A 176 20.66 20.73 0.37
CA VAL A 176 19.67 21.81 0.51
C VAL A 176 20.17 23.11 -0.12
N GLN A 177 21.46 23.41 -0.01
CA GLN A 177 22.06 24.59 -0.64
C GLN A 177 21.89 24.60 -2.17
N GLN A 178 22.11 23.46 -2.84
CA GLN A 178 21.94 23.35 -4.30
C GLN A 178 20.48 23.50 -4.69
N VAL A 179 19.58 22.83 -3.96
CA VAL A 179 18.12 22.93 -4.17
C VAL A 179 17.63 24.36 -3.97
N TYR A 180 18.14 25.06 -2.96
CA TYR A 180 17.80 26.45 -2.69
C TYR A 180 18.15 27.37 -3.86
N HIS A 181 19.32 27.18 -4.49
CA HIS A 181 19.71 27.96 -5.66
C HIS A 181 18.74 27.77 -6.83
N GLN A 182 18.34 26.52 -7.12
CA GLN A 182 17.33 26.22 -8.14
C GLN A 182 15.95 26.77 -7.77
N HIS A 183 15.57 26.67 -6.51
CA HIS A 183 14.29 27.17 -6.01
C HIS A 183 14.17 28.68 -6.20
N VAL A 184 15.22 29.45 -5.86
CA VAL A 184 15.25 30.90 -6.09
C VAL A 184 15.14 31.24 -7.58
N ALA A 185 15.80 30.46 -8.45
CA ALA A 185 15.68 30.64 -9.90
C ALA A 185 14.24 30.38 -10.39
N LEU A 186 13.59 29.32 -9.91
CA LEU A 186 12.21 29.00 -10.26
C LEU A 186 11.20 30.01 -9.69
N CYS A 187 11.38 30.49 -8.45
CA CYS A 187 10.53 31.55 -7.90
C CYS A 187 10.59 32.83 -8.72
N ARG A 188 11.76 33.17 -9.28
CA ARG A 188 11.91 34.34 -10.18
C ARG A 188 11.14 34.16 -11.48
N ILE A 189 11.10 32.95 -12.02
CA ILE A 189 10.35 32.62 -13.25
C ILE A 189 8.84 32.70 -12.98
N GLU A 190 8.39 32.20 -11.83
CA GLU A 190 6.99 32.22 -11.40
C GLU A 190 6.53 33.60 -10.85
N GLY A 191 7.43 34.61 -10.80
CA GLY A 191 7.11 35.95 -10.30
C GLY A 191 6.92 36.06 -8.78
N MET A 192 7.36 35.06 -8.02
CA MET A 192 7.22 34.99 -6.56
C MET A 192 8.42 35.61 -5.83
N GLN A 193 8.18 36.10 -4.61
CA GLN A 193 9.26 36.56 -3.73
C GLN A 193 10.19 35.40 -3.36
N SER A 194 11.50 35.65 -3.37
CA SER A 194 12.48 34.64 -2.97
C SER A 194 12.37 34.38 -1.46
N PRO A 195 12.05 33.15 -1.02
CA PRO A 195 11.97 32.85 0.39
C PRO A 195 13.35 32.91 1.05
N THR A 196 13.33 33.16 2.35
CA THR A 196 14.51 33.11 3.21
C THR A 196 14.97 31.67 3.43
N ILE A 197 16.23 31.52 3.86
CA ILE A 197 16.80 30.20 4.18
C ILE A 197 15.99 29.50 5.27
N SER A 198 15.50 30.23 6.28
CA SER A 198 14.70 29.69 7.37
C SER A 198 13.35 29.13 6.87
N GLU A 199 12.70 29.82 5.93
CA GLU A 199 11.45 29.34 5.33
C GLU A 199 11.66 28.07 4.51
N ILE A 200 12.77 28.00 3.76
CA ILE A 200 13.12 26.82 2.96
C ILE A 200 13.47 25.62 3.85
N MET A 201 14.16 25.85 4.97
CA MET A 201 14.38 24.81 5.97
C MET A 201 13.05 24.35 6.60
N GLY A 202 12.12 25.27 6.84
CA GLY A 202 10.76 24.96 7.27
C GLY A 202 10.01 24.10 6.25
N ILE A 203 10.06 24.44 4.96
CA ILE A 203 9.48 23.68 3.85
C ILE A 203 10.10 22.26 3.80
N CYS A 204 11.43 22.17 3.85
CA CYS A 204 12.15 20.90 3.82
C CYS A 204 11.75 20.01 5.00
N SER A 205 11.64 20.58 6.20
CA SER A 205 11.19 19.84 7.39
C SER A 205 9.74 19.37 7.28
N ARG A 206 8.84 20.17 6.71
CA ARG A 206 7.43 19.76 6.50
C ARG A 206 7.31 18.64 5.48
N LEU A 207 7.98 18.77 4.33
CA LEU A 207 8.00 17.73 3.30
C LEU A 207 8.69 16.44 3.79
N GLY A 208 9.70 16.56 4.66
CA GLY A 208 10.31 15.44 5.37
C GLY A 208 9.36 14.78 6.37
N ALA A 209 8.58 15.57 7.12
CA ALA A 209 7.57 15.06 8.04
C ALA A 209 6.46 14.28 7.32
N CYS A 210 6.05 14.75 6.13
CA CYS A 210 5.11 14.04 5.26
C CYS A 210 5.71 12.82 4.55
N ARG A 211 7.00 12.49 4.78
CA ARG A 211 7.76 11.44 4.09
C ARG A 211 7.73 11.54 2.56
N LEU A 212 7.56 12.74 2.03
CA LEU A 212 7.78 13.03 0.60
C LEU A 212 9.28 13.08 0.32
N LEU A 213 10.04 13.57 1.32
CA LEU A 213 11.49 13.66 1.29
C LEU A 213 12.10 12.80 2.39
N LEU A 214 13.23 12.18 2.09
CA LEU A 214 14.14 11.62 3.07
C LEU A 214 15.23 12.64 3.33
N VAL A 215 15.22 13.19 4.53
CA VAL A 215 16.12 14.26 4.95
C VAL A 215 17.07 13.72 6.00
N GLU A 216 18.38 13.95 5.84
CA GLU A 216 19.36 13.55 6.84
C GLU A 216 19.18 14.35 8.15
N SER A 217 19.21 13.66 9.29
CA SER A 217 19.06 14.27 10.63
C SER A 217 20.30 15.03 11.13
N SER A 218 21.25 15.33 10.24
CA SER A 218 22.56 15.88 10.61
C SER A 218 22.45 17.37 10.95
N ASN A 219 23.21 17.85 11.94
CA ASN A 219 23.39 19.28 12.28
C ASN A 219 24.04 20.14 11.17
N LYS A 220 24.14 19.60 9.95
CA LYS A 220 24.74 20.25 8.79
C LYS A 220 23.65 21.07 8.08
N TYR A 221 23.21 22.17 8.69
CA TYR A 221 22.13 23.06 8.24
C TYR A 221 21.95 23.12 6.70
N LEU A 222 22.85 23.79 5.97
CA LEU A 222 22.80 23.95 4.51
C LEU A 222 23.35 22.75 3.71
N HIS A 223 24.19 21.93 4.32
CA HIS A 223 24.83 20.78 3.69
C HIS A 223 24.08 19.47 3.95
N MET A 224 22.87 19.57 4.45
CA MET A 224 21.97 18.45 4.66
C MET A 224 21.61 17.84 3.31
N ARG A 225 21.70 16.51 3.21
CA ARG A 225 21.30 15.80 2.00
C ARG A 225 19.81 15.48 2.03
N VAL A 226 19.22 15.60 0.87
CA VAL A 226 17.80 15.34 0.63
C VAL A 226 17.70 14.33 -0.51
N ARG A 227 16.84 13.32 -0.32
CA ARG A 227 16.40 12.38 -1.36
C ARG A 227 14.89 12.42 -1.49
N LEU A 228 14.37 12.10 -2.68
CA LEU A 228 12.94 11.85 -2.87
C LEU A 228 12.60 10.44 -2.38
N ASN A 229 11.52 10.30 -1.62
CA ASN A 229 10.97 9.00 -1.23
C ASN A 229 9.98 8.44 -2.27
N ILE A 230 9.66 9.24 -3.29
CA ILE A 230 8.67 8.97 -4.33
C ILE A 230 9.39 8.95 -5.67
N SER A 231 8.82 8.22 -6.65
CA SER A 231 9.36 8.22 -8.00
C SER A 231 9.34 9.63 -8.62
N GLN A 232 10.33 9.95 -9.44
CA GLN A 232 10.40 11.26 -10.10
C GLN A 232 9.21 11.46 -11.04
N ASP A 233 8.72 10.39 -11.66
CA ASP A 233 7.58 10.43 -12.59
C ASP A 233 6.27 10.75 -11.87
N ASP A 234 6.05 10.21 -10.67
CA ASP A 234 4.84 10.52 -9.88
C ASP A 234 4.83 11.98 -9.43
N VAL A 235 6.00 12.53 -9.07
CA VAL A 235 6.12 13.95 -8.70
C VAL A 235 5.87 14.83 -9.93
N MET A 236 6.42 14.46 -11.09
CA MET A 236 6.15 15.16 -12.36
C MET A 236 4.67 15.06 -12.77
N TYR A 237 4.02 13.92 -12.54
CA TYR A 237 2.61 13.72 -12.81
C TYR A 237 1.73 14.56 -11.87
N ALA A 238 2.10 14.64 -10.58
CA ALA A 238 1.36 15.43 -9.60
C ALA A 238 1.52 16.95 -9.80
N LEU A 239 2.66 17.39 -10.35
CA LEU A 239 2.99 18.81 -10.58
C LEU A 239 2.72 19.32 -11.99
N LYS A 240 2.35 18.44 -12.93
CA LYS A 240 1.77 18.87 -14.20
C LYS A 240 0.36 19.37 -13.89
N ASP A 241 0.21 20.69 -13.99
CA ASP A 241 -1.12 21.31 -14.06
C ASP A 241 -1.87 20.69 -15.26
N GLU A 242 -3.18 20.45 -15.08
CA GLU A 242 -4.08 20.14 -16.20
C GLU A 242 -4.09 21.26 -17.24
#